data_AF-A0AA37GP61-F1
#
_entry.id   AF-A0AA37GP61-F1
#
_cell.length_a   1.000
_cell.length_b   1.000
_cell.length_c   1.000
_cell.angle_alpha   90.00
_cell.angle_beta   90.00
_cell.angle_gamma   90.00
#
_symmetry.space_group_name_H-M   'P 1'
#
loop_
_entity.id
_entity.type
_entity.pdbx_description
1 polymer ?
#
loop_
_entity_poly.entity_id
_entity_poly.type
_entity_poly.pdbx_seq_one_letter_code
_entity_poly.pdbx_strand_id
1 'polypeptide(L)'
;MYKNNASSIDFQRAVTWYKPAPALIRTKSCDQNGTVANTASQLQIKYLPNKVVDDNIVFIALLSKKAKVEFIVGRHSIKAKFYQCPEGDG
;
A
#
# COMPACT_ATOMS: atom_id res chain seq x y z
N MET A 1 -12.21 -20.80 -11.51
CA MET A 1 -12.49 -20.25 -12.86
C MET A 1 -12.36 -21.25 -14.03
N TYR A 2 -11.73 -22.43 -13.87
CA TYR A 2 -11.40 -23.30 -15.03
C TYR A 2 -12.53 -24.17 -15.63
N LYS A 3 -13.70 -24.33 -14.98
CA LYS A 3 -14.72 -25.28 -15.49
C LYS A 3 -16.14 -24.71 -15.66
N ASN A 4 -16.58 -23.83 -14.77
CA ASN A 4 -17.96 -23.31 -14.77
C ASN A 4 -18.06 -21.78 -14.74
N ASN A 5 -16.93 -21.08 -14.93
CA ASN A 5 -16.80 -19.62 -14.78
C ASN A 5 -17.35 -19.01 -13.46
N ALA A 6 -17.69 -19.85 -12.49
CA ALA A 6 -18.15 -19.47 -11.16
C ALA A 6 -17.11 -19.90 -10.14
N SER A 7 -16.66 -18.96 -9.32
CA SER A 7 -15.79 -19.19 -8.17
C SER A 7 -16.55 -18.70 -6.94
N SER A 8 -16.96 -19.63 -6.06
CA SER A 8 -17.53 -19.29 -4.75
C SER A 8 -16.42 -19.12 -3.72
N ILE A 9 -16.64 -18.21 -2.77
CA ILE A 9 -15.75 -18.00 -1.62
C ILE A 9 -16.52 -18.47 -0.40
N ASP A 10 -16.12 -19.61 0.16
CA ASP A 10 -16.77 -20.19 1.35
C ASP A 10 -16.34 -19.46 2.64
N PHE A 11 -15.13 -18.90 2.65
CA PHE A 11 -14.58 -18.16 3.78
C PHE A 11 -13.96 -16.84 3.33
N GLN A 12 -14.45 -15.74 3.91
CA GLN A 12 -13.85 -14.43 3.72
C GLN A 12 -12.68 -14.24 4.71
N ARG A 13 -11.61 -13.62 4.23
CA ARG A 13 -10.45 -13.32 5.07
C ARG A 13 -9.78 -12.04 4.59
N ALA A 14 -9.36 -11.21 5.53
CA ALA A 14 -8.48 -10.09 5.26
C ALA A 14 -7.15 -10.30 5.99
N VAL A 15 -6.06 -9.93 5.34
CA VAL A 15 -4.73 -9.86 5.91
C VAL A 15 -4.22 -8.45 5.69
N THR A 16 -3.71 -7.83 6.76
CA THR A 16 -3.21 -6.47 6.73
C THR A 16 -1.79 -6.43 7.27
N TRP A 17 -0.98 -5.53 6.72
CA TRP A 17 0.32 -5.19 7.26
C TRP A 17 0.56 -3.70 7.03
N TYR A 18 1.46 -3.13 7.82
CA TYR A 18 1.85 -1.75 7.70
C TYR A 18 3.38 -1.69 7.64
N LYS A 19 3.90 -0.76 6.84
CA LYS A 19 5.33 -0.49 6.76
C LYS A 19 5.54 0.97 7.15
N PRO A 20 5.94 1.24 8.40
CA PRO A 20 6.34 2.58 8.77
C PRO A 20 7.66 2.89 8.08
N ALA A 21 7.66 3.89 7.19
CA ALA A 21 8.84 4.40 6.53
C ALA A 21 9.61 5.29 7.52
N PRO A 22 10.81 4.88 7.97
CA PRO A 22 11.60 5.68 8.94
C PRO A 22 11.87 7.10 8.44
N ALA A 23 11.90 7.25 7.11
CA ALA A 23 12.24 8.50 6.47
C ALA A 23 11.16 9.59 6.62
N LEU A 24 9.88 9.26 6.80
CA LEU A 24 8.85 10.31 6.82
C LEU A 24 8.72 11.00 8.18
N ILE A 25 8.91 10.27 9.28
CA ILE A 25 8.82 10.84 10.64
C ILE A 25 10.18 11.38 11.12
N ARG A 26 11.30 10.74 10.74
CA ARG A 26 12.63 11.20 11.15
C ARG A 26 13.36 12.03 10.10
N THR A 27 13.11 11.84 8.81
CA THR A 27 13.90 12.50 7.73
C THR A 27 13.24 13.74 7.14
N LYS A 28 11.99 14.07 7.51
CA LYS A 28 11.46 15.43 7.32
C LYS A 28 12.06 16.42 8.33
N SER A 29 12.47 15.94 9.50
CA SER A 29 13.02 16.78 10.59
C SER A 29 14.53 16.67 10.73
N CYS A 30 15.17 15.67 10.12
CA CYS A 30 16.63 15.55 10.07
C CYS A 30 17.18 16.11 8.75
N ASP A 31 18.30 16.83 8.85
CA ASP A 31 19.06 17.26 7.67
C ASP A 31 19.42 16.06 6.80
N GLN A 32 19.11 16.15 5.50
CA GLN A 32 19.34 15.06 4.56
C GLN A 32 20.84 14.85 4.29
N ASN A 33 21.68 15.86 4.54
CA ASN A 33 23.14 15.85 4.41
C ASN A 33 23.70 15.07 3.20
N GLY A 34 23.05 15.20 2.04
CA GLY A 34 23.46 14.52 0.79
C GLY A 34 22.93 13.08 0.60
N THR A 35 22.21 12.51 1.57
CA THR A 35 21.58 11.19 1.50
C THR A 35 20.50 11.16 0.42
N VAL A 36 20.55 10.14 -0.44
CA VAL A 36 19.60 9.96 -1.53
C VAL A 36 19.08 8.54 -1.61
N ALA A 37 17.90 8.38 -2.20
CA ALA A 37 17.23 7.11 -2.36
C ALA A 37 17.95 6.14 -3.29
N ASN A 38 18.71 6.67 -4.25
CA ASN A 38 19.38 5.90 -5.28
C ASN A 38 20.76 6.47 -5.59
N THR A 39 21.69 5.58 -5.93
CA THR A 39 22.96 5.96 -6.55
C THR A 39 22.68 6.39 -7.99
N ALA A 40 22.74 7.69 -8.26
CA ALA A 40 22.63 8.19 -9.63
C ALA A 40 23.97 8.03 -10.35
N SER A 41 24.03 7.17 -11.38
CA SER A 41 25.13 7.10 -12.35
C SER A 41 24.59 7.30 -13.76
N GLN A 42 25.37 7.95 -14.63
CA GLN A 42 25.07 8.16 -16.06
C GLN A 42 23.62 8.61 -16.34
N LEU A 43 23.30 9.87 -16.01
CA LEU A 43 22.02 10.55 -16.33
C LEU A 43 20.76 10.05 -15.59
N GLN A 44 20.91 9.20 -14.58
CA GLN A 44 19.77 8.84 -13.73
C GLN A 44 19.32 10.01 -12.85
N ILE A 45 18.00 10.21 -12.74
CA ILE A 45 17.40 11.19 -11.84
C ILE A 45 17.68 10.77 -10.40
N LYS A 46 18.21 11.72 -9.60
CA LYS A 46 18.47 11.53 -8.18
C LYS A 46 17.17 11.77 -7.41
N TYR A 47 16.73 10.79 -6.63
CA TYR A 47 15.52 10.92 -5.82
C TYR A 47 15.89 11.13 -4.35
N LEU A 48 15.16 12.04 -3.71
CA LEU A 48 15.26 12.21 -2.26
C LEU A 48 14.57 11.03 -1.56
N PRO A 49 15.04 10.60 -0.37
CA PRO A 49 14.44 9.48 0.35
C PRO A 49 12.94 9.63 0.55
N ASN A 50 12.47 10.84 0.91
CA ASN A 50 11.05 11.16 1.12
C ASN A 50 10.19 11.18 -0.16
N LYS A 51 10.78 10.98 -1.35
CA LYS A 51 10.06 10.88 -2.63
C LYS A 51 9.80 9.45 -3.07
N VAL A 52 10.43 8.47 -2.42
CA VAL A 52 10.32 7.05 -2.80
C VAL A 52 9.77 6.16 -1.69
N VAL A 53 9.74 6.67 -0.45
CA VAL A 53 9.21 5.96 0.71
C VAL A 53 7.89 6.60 1.14
N ASP A 54 6.89 5.76 1.32
CA ASP A 54 5.57 6.15 1.79
C ASP A 54 5.12 5.29 2.95
N ASP A 55 4.52 5.92 3.96
CA ASP A 55 3.84 5.25 5.05
C ASP A 55 2.54 4.66 4.52
N ASN A 56 2.50 3.34 4.38
CA ASN A 56 1.36 2.65 3.82
C ASN A 56 0.85 1.55 4.75
N ILE A 57 -0.47 1.49 4.84
CA ILE A 57 -1.21 0.33 5.35
C ILE A 57 -1.70 -0.42 4.12
N VAL A 58 -1.30 -1.67 3.99
CA VAL A 58 -1.63 -2.52 2.85
C VAL A 58 -2.45 -3.69 3.34
N PHE A 59 -3.41 -4.10 2.53
CA PHE A 59 -4.25 -5.25 2.83
C PHE A 59 -4.52 -6.07 1.58
N ILE A 60 -4.83 -7.34 1.84
CA ILE A 60 -5.44 -8.25 0.89
C ILE A 60 -6.73 -8.72 1.53
N ALA A 61 -7.84 -8.66 0.79
CA ALA A 61 -9.12 -9.16 1.24
C ALA A 61 -9.70 -10.12 0.21
N LEU A 62 -9.99 -11.34 0.64
CA LEU A 62 -10.79 -12.30 -0.09
C LEU A 62 -12.24 -12.12 0.36
N LEU A 63 -13.07 -11.55 -0.50
CA LEU A 63 -14.45 -11.18 -0.22
C LEU A 63 -15.39 -11.86 -1.21
N SER A 64 -16.52 -12.40 -0.74
CA SER A 64 -17.52 -13.00 -1.65
C SER A 64 -18.33 -11.96 -2.42
N LYS A 65 -18.28 -10.68 -2.00
CA LYS A 65 -18.86 -9.52 -2.68
C LYS A 65 -18.02 -8.27 -2.38
N LYS A 66 -18.09 -7.27 -3.27
CA LYS A 66 -17.46 -5.97 -3.06
C LYS A 66 -17.90 -5.34 -1.73
N ALA A 67 -16.91 -4.93 -0.93
CA ALA A 67 -17.13 -4.25 0.34
C ALA A 67 -16.23 -3.01 0.47
N LYS A 68 -16.57 -2.14 1.42
CA LYS A 68 -15.71 -1.01 1.78
C LYS A 68 -14.76 -1.45 2.89
N VAL A 69 -13.50 -1.03 2.78
CA VAL A 69 -12.47 -1.28 3.80
C VAL A 69 -12.07 0.05 4.40
N GLU A 70 -12.00 0.09 5.73
CA GLU A 70 -11.64 1.27 6.51
C GLU A 70 -10.65 0.87 7.59
N PHE A 71 -9.61 1.69 7.77
CA PHE A 71 -8.61 1.53 8.81
C PHE A 71 -8.80 2.60 9.87
N ILE A 72 -8.78 2.19 11.13
CA ILE A 72 -8.80 3.09 12.27
C ILE A 72 -7.42 3.08 12.91
N VAL A 73 -6.73 4.22 12.88
CA VAL A 73 -5.41 4.41 13.48
C VAL A 73 -5.52 5.49 14.55
N GLY A 74 -5.50 5.07 15.82
CA GLY A 74 -5.78 5.98 16.93
C GLY A 74 -7.20 6.55 16.83
N ARG A 75 -7.31 7.87 16.59
CA ARG A 75 -8.59 8.58 16.41
C ARG A 75 -8.90 8.92 14.95
N HIS A 76 -8.05 8.52 14.02
CA HIS A 76 -8.22 8.83 12.60
C HIS A 76 -8.80 7.63 11.86
N SER A 77 -9.79 7.88 11.02
CA SER A 77 -10.38 6.89 10.13
C SER A 77 -9.94 7.13 8.69
N ILE A 78 -9.44 6.09 8.05
CA ILE A 78 -8.83 6.16 6.72
C ILE A 78 -9.56 5.16 5.82
N LYS A 79 -10.22 5.67 4.78
CA LYS A 79 -10.87 4.83 3.77
C LYS A 79 -9.81 4.21 2.87
N ALA A 80 -9.80 2.89 2.80
CA ALA A 80 -8.90 2.16 1.95
C ALA A 80 -9.39 2.16 0.49
N LYS A 81 -8.45 2.03 -0.44
CA LYS A 81 -8.73 1.83 -1.86
C LYS A 81 -8.17 0.48 -2.29
N PHE A 82 -8.96 -0.28 -3.05
CA PHE A 82 -8.45 -1.46 -3.72
C PHE A 82 -7.62 -1.02 -4.93
N TYR A 83 -6.38 -1.47 -5.00
CA TYR A 83 -5.53 -1.24 -6.17
C TYR A 83 -5.84 -2.24 -7.30
N GLN A 84 -6.26 -3.45 -6.93
CA GLN A 84 -6.58 -4.52 -7.86
C GLN A 84 -7.76 -5.33 -7.32
N CYS A 85 -8.72 -5.62 -8.19
CA CYS A 85 -9.90 -6.45 -7.92
C CYS A 85 -10.05 -7.49 -9.05
N PRO A 86 -10.79 -8.59 -8.82
CA PRO A 86 -11.17 -9.50 -9.90
C PRO A 86 -11.91 -8.75 -11.02
N GLU A 87 -11.70 -9.19 -12.27
CA GLU A 87 -12.45 -8.65 -13.41
C GLU A 87 -13.95 -8.81 -13.19
N GLY A 88 -14.72 -7.74 -13.48
CA GLY A 88 -16.17 -7.71 -13.28
C GLY A 88 -16.65 -7.10 -11.95
N ASP A 89 -15.74 -6.84 -11.01
CA ASP A 89 -16.04 -6.09 -9.77
C ASP A 89 -15.73 -4.58 -9.89
N GLY A 90 -15.25 -4.12 -11.05
CA GLY A 90 -14.94 -2.74 -11.41
C GLY A 90 -14.23 -2.62 -12.75
#